data_AF-A0A950PGQ9-F1
#
_entry.id   AF-A0A950PGQ9-F1
#
_cell.length_a   1.000
_cell.length_b   1.000
_cell.length_c   1.000
_cell.angle_alpha   90.00
_cell.angle_beta   90.00
_cell.angle_gamma   90.00
#
_symmetry.space_group_name_H-M   'P 1'
#
loop_
_entity.id
_entity.type
_entity.pdbx_description
1 polymer ?
#
loop_
_entity_poly.entity_id
_entity_poly.type
_entity_poly.pdbx_seq_one_letter_code
_entity_poly.pdbx_strand_id
1 'polypeptide(L)'
;MGDLDPAERLCVLAGLPTLPLMLQAARSALEVAEKVLADPAHASLFEGGGWAGNRRRDGYVDDIADEDLPVAPPGAEQLVADTPDVGMLGTLLLSPRRVETDRPLPTDELEEDPQSLGCDALLNLLDWALTAATRPQGPWEWRHEAADATWRAHAPTTSPSGVVQLEVRSDNTYYVRVASPELREGELVCLWETQSAPSPAAAVLLAEHAAIEAGVGMRFTREERKRRLLLPRPASSTAEPTITDLILAAHQRHVFDFTDLAGGLAYLRYRIHDTTSAGEGHWLRQQVPDDPLDYVHSLTGYINAWCGVPGTHPDEPGNTACVDTPAYRRHLAAHGTALDPFVTCYLAAAERASGERDFEERHRAGAQALRTADLAELSALDPRPVPESLLEFVASIPLDIDAITDWYDVHCQD
;
A
#
# COMPACT_ATOMS: atom_id res chain seq x y z
N MET A 1 29.27 -13.21 22.37
CA MET A 1 28.04 -12.55 22.85
C MET A 1 27.39 -13.53 23.79
N GLY A 2 27.28 -13.23 25.09
CA GLY A 2 26.55 -14.10 26.01
C GLY A 2 25.09 -14.22 25.54
N ASP A 3 24.47 -15.38 25.76
CA ASP A 3 23.07 -15.61 25.41
C ASP A 3 22.16 -14.72 26.27
N LEU A 4 21.89 -13.51 25.78
CA LEU A 4 20.84 -12.65 26.30
C LEU A 4 19.49 -13.37 26.18
N ASP A 5 18.64 -13.21 27.19
CA ASP A 5 17.25 -13.69 27.22
C ASP A 5 16.49 -13.18 25.98
N PRO A 6 15.67 -14.00 25.28
CA PRO A 6 14.92 -13.54 24.11
C PRO A 6 14.08 -12.28 24.35
N ALA A 7 13.52 -12.11 25.55
CA ALA A 7 12.78 -10.91 25.93
C ALA A 7 13.67 -9.65 26.00
N GLU A 8 14.89 -9.77 26.53
CA GLU A 8 15.87 -8.67 26.53
C GLU A 8 16.26 -8.28 25.11
N ARG A 9 16.48 -9.28 24.23
CA ARG A 9 16.79 -9.03 22.81
C ARG A 9 15.64 -8.34 22.09
N LEU A 10 14.40 -8.73 22.38
CA LEU A 10 13.22 -8.11 21.79
C LEU A 10 13.06 -6.65 22.24
N CYS A 11 13.25 -6.35 23.53
CA CYS A 11 13.25 -4.96 24.01
C CYS A 11 14.34 -4.12 23.32
N VAL A 12 15.56 -4.64 23.21
CA VAL A 12 16.66 -3.94 22.51
C VAL A 12 16.34 -3.73 21.03
N LEU A 13 15.75 -4.73 20.37
CA LEU A 13 15.34 -4.64 18.98
C LEU A 13 14.32 -3.50 18.79
N ALA A 14 13.31 -3.45 19.65
CA ALA A 14 12.25 -2.43 19.65
C ALA A 14 12.67 -1.05 20.17
N GLY A 15 13.92 -0.88 20.64
CA GLY A 15 14.40 0.37 21.24
C GLY A 15 13.78 0.67 22.62
N LEU A 16 13.25 -0.34 23.30
CA LEU A 16 12.57 -0.23 24.59
C LEU A 16 13.51 -0.58 25.76
N PRO A 17 13.28 0.00 26.95
CA PRO A 17 14.09 -0.28 28.12
C PRO A 17 13.89 -1.71 28.64
N THR A 18 14.95 -2.38 29.06
CA THR A 18 14.91 -3.75 29.62
C THR A 18 14.58 -3.76 31.12
N LEU A 19 13.47 -3.13 31.51
CA LEU A 19 12.97 -3.12 32.88
C LEU A 19 12.08 -4.35 33.15
N PRO A 20 11.91 -4.82 34.42
CA PRO A 20 11.18 -6.05 34.72
C PRO A 20 9.78 -6.15 34.09
N LEU A 21 8.97 -5.07 34.15
CA LEU A 21 7.63 -5.05 33.57
C LEU A 21 7.67 -5.07 32.04
N MET A 22 8.65 -4.41 31.42
CA MET A 22 8.85 -4.44 29.97
C MET A 22 9.33 -5.81 29.48
N LEU A 23 10.19 -6.48 30.25
CA LEU A 23 10.62 -7.86 29.97
C LEU A 23 9.45 -8.84 30.09
N GLN A 24 8.54 -8.62 31.05
CA GLN A 24 7.31 -9.41 31.15
C GLN A 24 6.41 -9.19 29.92
N ALA A 25 6.17 -7.94 29.53
CA ALA A 25 5.42 -7.61 28.31
C ALA A 25 6.06 -8.24 27.06
N ALA A 26 7.39 -8.19 26.95
CA ALA A 26 8.13 -8.81 25.85
C ALA A 26 7.97 -10.34 25.82
N ARG A 27 7.94 -11.01 26.98
CA ARG A 27 7.65 -12.47 27.05
C ARG A 27 6.24 -12.77 26.59
N SER A 28 5.24 -12.01 27.04
CA SER A 28 3.86 -12.17 26.59
C SER A 28 3.72 -11.96 25.07
N ALA A 29 4.40 -10.96 24.51
CA ALA A 29 4.43 -10.73 23.07
C ALA A 29 5.09 -11.90 22.31
N LEU A 30 6.19 -12.47 22.82
CA LEU A 30 6.84 -13.65 22.25
C LEU A 30 5.91 -14.89 22.28
N GLU A 31 5.21 -15.13 23.38
CA GLU A 31 4.26 -16.24 23.50
C GLU A 31 3.08 -16.10 22.52
N VAL A 32 2.57 -14.89 22.32
CA VAL A 32 1.51 -14.63 21.32
C VAL A 32 2.06 -14.80 19.90
N ALA A 33 3.26 -14.28 19.62
CA ALA A 33 3.91 -14.45 18.31
C ALA A 33 4.10 -15.94 17.98
N GLU A 34 4.53 -16.77 18.93
CA GLU A 34 4.68 -18.22 18.73
C GLU A 34 3.35 -18.88 18.35
N LYS A 35 2.25 -18.54 19.04
CA LYS A 35 0.91 -19.05 18.70
C LYS A 35 0.47 -18.63 17.31
N VAL A 36 0.70 -17.36 16.94
CA VAL A 36 0.38 -16.82 15.62
C VAL A 36 1.14 -17.55 14.52
N LEU A 37 2.44 -17.77 14.71
CA LEU A 37 3.29 -18.48 13.75
C LEU A 37 2.95 -19.97 13.63
N ALA A 38 2.42 -20.57 14.69
CA ALA A 38 1.97 -21.96 14.70
C ALA A 38 0.60 -22.14 14.02
N ASP A 39 -0.18 -21.08 13.85
CA ASP A 39 -1.50 -21.14 13.22
C ASP A 39 -1.40 -21.11 11.68
N PRO A 40 -1.81 -22.19 10.98
CA PRO A 40 -1.80 -22.22 9.51
C PRO A 40 -2.64 -21.12 8.86
N ALA A 41 -3.63 -20.54 9.57
CA ALA A 41 -4.43 -19.43 9.07
C ALA A 41 -3.59 -18.18 8.77
N HIS A 42 -2.43 -18.02 9.42
CA HIS A 42 -1.53 -16.89 9.22
C HIS A 42 -0.36 -17.18 8.26
N ALA A 43 -0.26 -18.39 7.69
CA ALA A 43 0.92 -18.77 6.89
C ALA A 43 1.16 -17.83 5.68
N SER A 44 0.09 -17.38 5.02
CA SER A 44 0.17 -16.44 3.89
C SER A 44 0.59 -15.03 4.32
N LEU A 45 0.43 -14.66 5.60
CA LEU A 45 0.86 -13.36 6.15
C LEU A 45 2.38 -13.22 6.26
N PHE A 46 3.16 -14.22 5.86
CA PHE A 46 4.61 -14.15 5.89
C PHE A 46 5.24 -14.31 4.50
N GLU A 47 4.42 -14.50 3.46
CA GLU A 47 4.89 -14.66 2.09
C GLU A 47 5.40 -13.33 1.50
N GLY A 48 6.66 -13.34 1.05
CA GLY A 48 7.25 -12.23 0.29
C GLY A 48 7.71 -11.04 1.14
N GLY A 49 8.57 -11.32 2.12
CA GLY A 49 9.17 -10.29 2.97
C GLY A 49 8.74 -10.36 4.43
N GLY A 50 8.15 -11.45 4.90
CA GLY A 50 7.77 -11.62 6.30
C GLY A 50 6.74 -10.59 6.80
N TRP A 51 6.64 -10.46 8.11
CA TRP A 51 5.65 -9.57 8.74
C TRP A 51 5.91 -8.08 8.45
N ALA A 52 7.15 -7.59 8.57
CA ALA A 52 7.46 -6.18 8.26
C ALA A 52 7.14 -5.82 6.80
N GLY A 53 7.31 -6.75 5.86
CA GLY A 53 6.92 -6.53 4.48
C GLY A 53 5.42 -6.47 4.26
N ASN A 54 4.66 -7.29 4.99
CA ASN A 54 3.20 -7.23 4.90
C ASN A 54 2.62 -5.98 5.55
N ARG A 55 3.21 -5.49 6.65
CA ARG A 55 2.86 -4.15 7.18
C ARG A 55 3.07 -3.05 6.15
N ARG A 56 4.22 -3.08 5.50
CA ARG A 56 4.59 -2.15 4.44
C ARG A 56 3.61 -2.21 3.26
N ARG A 57 3.21 -3.41 2.82
CA ARG A 57 2.19 -3.57 1.76
C ARG A 57 0.90 -2.83 2.06
N ASP A 58 0.49 -2.75 3.32
CA ASP A 58 -0.73 -2.03 3.67
C ASP A 58 -0.49 -0.51 3.82
N GLY A 59 0.76 -0.11 4.14
CA GLY A 59 1.23 1.28 4.22
C GLY A 59 1.47 1.97 2.87
N TYR A 60 1.77 1.22 1.81
CA TYR A 60 2.15 1.78 0.49
C TYR A 60 0.98 2.05 -0.47
N VAL A 61 -0.26 2.03 0.01
CA VAL A 61 -1.38 2.29 -0.91
C VAL A 61 -1.38 3.75 -1.41
N ASP A 62 -0.75 4.73 -0.75
CA ASP A 62 -0.86 6.12 -1.27
C ASP A 62 0.18 7.21 -0.96
N ASP A 63 1.15 7.09 -0.05
CA ASP A 63 1.50 8.20 0.87
C ASP A 63 0.64 8.08 2.14
N ILE A 64 0.86 7.00 2.89
CA ILE A 64 0.62 6.99 4.34
C ILE A 64 1.79 7.73 5.01
N ALA A 65 2.08 8.94 4.52
CA ALA A 65 3.02 9.86 5.12
C ALA A 65 2.32 10.77 6.15
N ASP A 66 0.98 10.84 6.12
CA ASP A 66 0.21 11.75 6.98
C ASP A 66 -0.75 11.09 7.97
N GLU A 67 -0.99 9.77 7.93
CA GLU A 67 -1.81 9.09 8.95
C GLU A 67 -1.31 7.67 9.27
N ASP A 68 -0.59 7.54 10.40
CA ASP A 68 -0.33 6.26 11.07
C ASP A 68 -1.64 5.51 11.35
N LEU A 69 -2.14 4.73 10.40
CA LEU A 69 -3.03 3.62 10.71
C LEU A 69 -2.16 2.36 10.79
N PRO A 70 -1.54 2.07 11.95
CA PRO A 70 -0.74 0.87 12.10
C PRO A 70 -1.64 -0.34 11.86
N VAL A 71 -1.28 -1.17 10.88
CA VAL A 71 -1.89 -2.50 10.76
C VAL A 71 -1.55 -3.26 12.03
N ALA A 72 -2.57 -3.52 12.84
CA ALA A 72 -2.41 -4.23 14.08
C ALA A 72 -1.84 -5.63 13.81
N PRO A 73 -0.78 -6.06 14.51
CA PRO A 73 -0.23 -7.39 14.31
C PRO A 73 -1.25 -8.48 14.66
N PRO A 74 -1.28 -9.61 13.94
CA PRO A 74 -2.11 -10.75 14.33
C PRO A 74 -1.79 -11.15 15.78
N GLY A 75 -2.83 -11.37 16.58
CA GLY A 75 -2.71 -11.59 18.02
C GLY A 75 -2.71 -10.33 18.89
N ALA A 76 -2.77 -9.13 18.31
CA ALA A 76 -2.86 -7.85 19.02
C ALA A 76 -4.00 -7.81 20.05
N GLU A 77 -5.22 -8.17 19.64
CA GLU A 77 -6.40 -8.16 20.51
C GLU A 77 -6.22 -9.09 21.71
N GLN A 78 -5.68 -10.29 21.47
CA GLN A 78 -5.36 -11.25 22.53
C GLN A 78 -4.31 -10.68 23.49
N LEU A 79 -3.22 -10.12 22.95
CA LEU A 79 -2.12 -9.60 23.77
C LEU A 79 -2.59 -8.48 24.69
N VAL A 80 -3.40 -7.54 24.17
CA VAL A 80 -3.95 -6.43 24.95
C VAL A 80 -4.92 -6.94 26.02
N ALA A 81 -5.78 -7.91 25.69
CA ALA A 81 -6.73 -8.49 26.64
C ALA A 81 -6.05 -9.31 27.76
N ASP A 82 -4.98 -10.03 27.41
CA ASP A 82 -4.27 -10.94 28.33
C ASP A 82 -3.22 -10.20 29.20
N THR A 83 -2.89 -8.95 28.87
CA THR A 83 -1.91 -8.14 29.63
C THR A 83 -2.61 -7.25 30.67
N PRO A 84 -2.52 -7.56 31.97
CA PRO A 84 -3.04 -6.66 33.00
C PRO A 84 -2.17 -5.39 33.11
N ASP A 85 -2.77 -4.30 33.58
CA ASP A 85 -2.08 -3.05 33.93
C ASP A 85 -1.30 -2.39 32.77
N VAL A 86 -1.85 -2.44 31.55
CA VAL A 86 -1.29 -1.80 30.34
C VAL A 86 -0.94 -0.33 30.57
N GLY A 87 -1.76 0.44 31.29
CA GLY A 87 -1.45 1.83 31.65
C GLY A 87 -0.15 2.02 32.46
N MET A 88 0.30 1.00 33.20
CA MET A 88 1.59 1.04 33.90
C MET A 88 2.77 0.93 32.92
N LEU A 89 2.60 0.21 31.80
CA LEU A 89 3.60 0.19 30.72
C LEU A 89 3.73 1.57 30.07
N GLY A 90 2.62 2.26 29.79
CA GLY A 90 2.68 3.63 29.27
C GLY A 90 3.30 4.61 30.27
N THR A 91 2.99 4.46 31.56
CA THR A 91 3.59 5.28 32.63
C THR A 91 5.11 5.09 32.71
N LEU A 92 5.59 3.84 32.53
CA LEU A 92 7.02 3.54 32.45
C LEU A 92 7.71 4.27 31.30
N LEU A 93 7.06 4.37 30.14
CA LEU A 93 7.62 5.02 28.96
C LEU A 93 7.67 6.54 29.10
N LEU A 94 6.64 7.16 29.69
CA LEU A 94 6.62 8.60 29.98
C LEU A 94 7.66 9.04 31.01
N SER A 95 8.03 8.15 31.94
CA SER A 95 8.99 8.48 32.99
C SER A 95 9.75 7.24 33.50
N PRO A 96 10.79 6.78 32.77
CA PRO A 96 11.56 5.59 33.13
C PRO A 96 12.22 5.66 34.52
N ARG A 97 12.48 6.88 35.03
CA ARG A 97 13.07 7.13 36.36
C ARG A 97 12.06 7.16 37.51
N ARG A 98 10.74 7.13 37.28
CA ARG A 98 9.73 7.38 38.32
C ARG A 98 9.01 6.13 38.83
N VAL A 99 9.07 5.02 38.12
CA VAL A 99 8.47 3.74 38.58
C VAL A 99 9.25 3.13 39.76
N GLU A 100 10.47 3.61 40.02
CA GLU A 100 11.20 3.30 41.26
C GLU A 100 10.69 4.08 42.49
N THR A 101 9.82 5.08 42.33
CA THR A 101 9.44 6.02 43.41
C THR A 101 8.00 5.94 43.91
N ASP A 102 7.18 5.00 43.41
CA ASP A 102 5.83 4.68 43.93
C ASP A 102 4.88 5.89 44.06
N ARG A 103 5.07 6.93 43.26
CA ARG A 103 4.22 8.12 43.23
C ARG A 103 3.50 8.23 41.88
N PRO A 104 2.19 7.97 41.81
CA PRO A 104 1.41 8.20 40.60
C PRO A 104 1.37 9.70 40.29
N LEU A 105 1.47 10.02 39.00
CA LEU A 105 1.15 11.35 38.47
C LEU A 105 -0.35 11.60 38.63
N PRO A 106 -0.79 12.86 38.85
CA PRO A 106 -2.17 13.23 38.58
C PRO A 106 -2.43 12.94 37.10
N THR A 107 -3.38 12.05 36.80
CA THR A 107 -3.79 11.65 35.44
C THR A 107 -4.21 12.83 34.57
N ASP A 108 -4.50 13.97 35.18
CA ASP A 108 -5.08 15.16 34.55
C ASP A 108 -4.02 16.13 33.97
N GLU A 109 -2.73 15.83 34.12
CA GLU A 109 -1.61 16.69 33.66
C GLU A 109 -0.72 16.05 32.56
N LEU A 110 -1.05 14.85 32.07
CA LEU A 110 -0.27 14.18 31.02
C LEU A 110 -0.87 14.50 29.63
N GLU A 111 -0.02 14.95 28.71
CA GLU A 111 -0.40 15.24 27.31
C GLU A 111 -0.79 13.96 26.54
N GLU A 112 -0.29 12.81 26.98
CA GLU A 112 -0.52 11.50 26.36
C GLU A 112 -1.18 10.52 27.35
N ASP A 113 -2.16 9.75 26.88
CA ASP A 113 -2.85 8.74 27.68
C ASP A 113 -1.93 7.53 27.96
N PRO A 114 -1.59 7.25 29.24
CA PRO A 114 -0.77 6.09 29.59
C PRO A 114 -1.36 4.75 29.13
N GLN A 115 -2.69 4.64 29.03
CA GLN A 115 -3.32 3.42 28.55
C GLN A 115 -3.03 3.22 27.05
N SER A 116 -3.22 4.26 26.23
CA SER A 116 -2.89 4.23 24.80
C SER A 116 -1.42 3.89 24.58
N LEU A 117 -0.51 4.60 25.25
CA LEU A 117 0.93 4.35 25.13
C LEU A 117 1.34 2.93 25.53
N GLY A 118 0.70 2.39 26.58
CA GLY A 118 0.91 1.01 26.98
C GLY A 118 0.47 0.01 25.92
N CYS A 119 -0.69 0.26 25.29
CA CYS A 119 -1.17 -0.54 24.17
C CYS A 119 -0.17 -0.47 23.01
N ASP A 120 0.26 0.72 22.61
CA ASP A 120 1.20 0.92 21.51
C ASP A 120 2.53 0.20 21.77
N ALA A 121 3.02 0.21 23.01
CA ALA A 121 4.20 -0.53 23.41
C ALA A 121 4.06 -2.04 23.25
N LEU A 122 2.90 -2.61 23.63
CA LEU A 122 2.61 -4.04 23.47
C LEU A 122 2.51 -4.43 22.00
N LEU A 123 1.81 -3.61 21.20
CA LEU A 123 1.69 -3.82 19.77
C LEU A 123 3.07 -3.74 19.10
N ASN A 124 3.91 -2.78 19.49
CA ASN A 124 5.28 -2.64 18.97
C ASN A 124 6.17 -3.84 19.37
N LEU A 125 6.04 -4.37 20.59
CA LEU A 125 6.76 -5.60 20.98
C LEU A 125 6.33 -6.81 20.16
N LEU A 126 5.02 -7.00 19.95
CA LEU A 126 4.50 -8.10 19.12
C LEU A 126 4.93 -7.94 17.66
N ASP A 127 4.92 -6.72 17.17
CA ASP A 127 5.38 -6.36 15.83
C ASP A 127 6.84 -6.77 15.58
N TRP A 128 7.73 -6.40 16.50
CA TRP A 128 9.14 -6.78 16.40
C TRP A 128 9.37 -8.27 16.61
N ALA A 129 8.56 -8.92 17.45
CA ALA A 129 8.63 -10.38 17.64
C ALA A 129 8.29 -11.12 16.34
N LEU A 130 7.17 -10.75 15.70
CA LEU A 130 6.76 -11.32 14.42
C LEU A 130 7.75 -10.98 13.31
N THR A 131 8.26 -9.74 13.25
CA THR A 131 9.28 -9.34 12.27
C THR A 131 10.54 -10.18 12.43
N ALA A 132 11.06 -10.32 13.65
CA ALA A 132 12.26 -11.12 13.91
C ALA A 132 12.06 -12.61 13.58
N ALA A 133 10.91 -13.17 13.94
CA ALA A 133 10.62 -14.58 13.69
C ALA A 133 10.38 -14.89 12.21
N THR A 134 9.90 -13.91 11.44
CA THR A 134 9.61 -14.05 10.00
C THR A 134 10.73 -13.50 9.12
N ARG A 135 11.90 -13.26 9.72
CA ARG A 135 13.11 -12.83 9.03
C ARG A 135 13.38 -13.73 7.82
N PRO A 136 13.38 -13.17 6.59
CA PRO A 136 13.64 -13.98 5.42
C PRO A 136 15.06 -14.54 5.43
N GLN A 137 15.18 -15.82 5.07
CA GLN A 137 16.49 -16.39 4.78
C GLN A 137 16.98 -15.86 3.43
N GLY A 138 18.10 -15.15 3.41
CA GLY A 138 18.72 -14.63 2.19
C GLY A 138 20.24 -14.74 2.23
N PRO A 139 20.92 -14.58 1.08
CA PRO A 139 22.37 -14.68 0.97
C PRO A 139 23.06 -13.37 1.45
N TRP A 140 22.64 -12.83 2.60
CA TRP A 140 23.09 -11.53 3.08
C TRP A 140 24.49 -11.62 3.68
N GLU A 141 25.50 -11.18 2.94
CA GLU A 141 26.85 -11.01 3.46
C GLU A 141 27.09 -9.56 3.88
N TRP A 142 26.71 -9.23 5.11
CA TRP A 142 26.94 -7.90 5.68
C TRP A 142 28.42 -7.62 5.92
N ARG A 143 28.89 -6.49 5.40
CA ARG A 143 30.26 -5.98 5.58
C ARG A 143 30.21 -4.62 6.25
N HIS A 144 31.03 -4.45 7.28
CA HIS A 144 31.17 -3.18 7.97
C HIS A 144 32.26 -2.33 7.30
N GLU A 145 31.89 -1.15 6.82
CA GLU A 145 32.80 -0.16 6.29
C GLU A 145 33.23 0.81 7.39
N ALA A 146 34.48 0.68 7.83
CA ALA A 146 35.00 1.44 8.97
C ALA A 146 35.15 2.96 8.70
N ALA A 147 35.12 3.39 7.44
CA ALA A 147 35.34 4.78 7.06
C ALA A 147 34.15 5.69 7.41
N ASP A 148 32.93 5.15 7.34
CA ASP A 148 31.67 5.86 7.58
C ASP A 148 30.76 5.14 8.61
N ALA A 149 31.25 4.05 9.22
CA ALA A 149 30.51 3.20 10.16
C ALA A 149 29.21 2.65 9.58
N THR A 150 29.21 2.40 8.27
CA THR A 150 28.08 1.88 7.52
C THR A 150 28.20 0.37 7.35
N TRP A 151 27.09 -0.34 7.43
CA TRP A 151 26.99 -1.75 7.05
C TRP A 151 26.39 -1.86 5.66
N ARG A 152 26.97 -2.68 4.79
CA ARG A 152 26.45 -2.92 3.44
C ARG A 152 26.33 -4.39 3.13
N ALA A 153 25.32 -4.76 2.36
CA ALA A 153 25.14 -6.08 1.78
C ALA A 153 24.64 -5.97 0.35
N HIS A 154 24.94 -6.98 -0.47
CA HIS A 154 24.46 -7.09 -1.84
C HIS A 154 23.96 -8.50 -2.09
N ALA A 155 22.87 -8.64 -2.82
CA ALA A 155 22.41 -9.94 -3.29
C ALA A 155 21.95 -9.87 -4.75
N PRO A 156 22.22 -10.90 -5.57
CA PRO A 156 21.67 -10.99 -6.90
C PRO A 156 20.16 -11.22 -6.85
N THR A 157 19.45 -10.66 -7.82
CA THR A 157 18.03 -10.94 -8.08
C THR A 157 17.92 -11.74 -9.38
N THR A 158 16.94 -12.65 -9.45
CA THR A 158 16.83 -13.63 -10.55
C THR A 158 15.67 -13.37 -11.50
N SER A 159 14.71 -12.50 -11.14
CA SER A 159 13.57 -12.17 -11.99
C SER A 159 12.92 -10.86 -11.53
N PRO A 160 13.28 -9.70 -12.12
CA PRO A 160 14.29 -9.52 -13.19
C PRO A 160 15.73 -9.70 -12.70
N SER A 161 16.68 -9.87 -13.61
CA SER A 161 18.10 -10.02 -13.31
C SER A 161 18.68 -8.70 -12.82
N GLY A 162 19.35 -8.68 -11.67
CA GLY A 162 19.90 -7.44 -11.09
C GLY A 162 20.59 -7.66 -9.75
N VAL A 163 20.76 -6.59 -8.99
CA VAL A 163 21.37 -6.58 -7.67
C VAL A 163 20.53 -5.72 -6.73
N VAL A 164 20.12 -6.29 -5.59
CA VAL A 164 19.62 -5.52 -4.46
C VAL A 164 20.80 -5.11 -3.58
N GLN A 165 20.81 -3.84 -3.17
CA GLN A 165 21.84 -3.21 -2.36
C GLN A 165 21.21 -2.77 -1.06
N LEU A 166 21.78 -3.20 0.06
CA LEU A 166 21.34 -2.84 1.40
C LEU A 166 22.43 -1.98 2.05
N GLU A 167 22.02 -0.88 2.68
CA GLU A 167 22.89 0.01 3.44
C GLU A 167 22.24 0.28 4.80
N VAL A 168 22.99 0.19 5.89
CA VAL A 168 22.56 0.61 7.23
C VAL A 168 23.61 1.55 7.78
N ARG A 169 23.20 2.78 8.09
CA ARG A 169 24.07 3.82 8.62
C ARG A 169 24.15 3.78 10.14
N SER A 170 25.08 4.56 10.69
CA SER A 170 25.34 4.65 12.13
C SER A 170 24.22 5.28 12.95
N ASP A 171 23.29 5.99 12.31
CA ASP A 171 22.06 6.54 12.88
C ASP A 171 20.87 5.56 12.82
N ASN A 172 21.13 4.29 12.45
CA ASN A 172 20.13 3.25 12.21
C ASN A 172 19.20 3.53 11.03
N THR A 173 19.53 4.48 10.16
CA THR A 173 18.83 4.66 8.89
C THR A 173 19.25 3.58 7.92
N TYR A 174 18.28 2.88 7.35
CA TYR A 174 18.53 1.88 6.30
C TYR A 174 18.10 2.38 4.93
N TYR A 175 18.76 1.86 3.90
CA TYR A 175 18.42 2.05 2.49
C TYR A 175 18.39 0.69 1.81
N VAL A 176 17.33 0.45 1.05
CA VAL A 176 17.29 -0.64 0.09
C VAL A 176 17.21 -0.05 -1.30
N ARG A 177 18.13 -0.45 -2.17
CA ARG A 177 18.16 -0.01 -3.56
C ARG A 177 18.20 -1.21 -4.48
N VAL A 178 17.60 -1.05 -5.65
CA VAL A 178 17.62 -2.09 -6.67
C VAL A 178 18.23 -1.54 -7.93
N ALA A 179 19.26 -2.25 -8.42
CA ALA A 179 19.90 -1.95 -9.69
C ALA A 179 19.69 -3.14 -10.63
N SER A 180 18.99 -2.94 -11.74
CA SER A 180 18.80 -3.96 -12.75
C SER A 180 18.86 -3.33 -14.14
N PRO A 181 19.57 -3.95 -15.10
CA PRO A 181 19.55 -3.52 -16.51
C PRO A 181 18.18 -3.72 -17.17
N GLU A 182 17.25 -4.42 -16.52
CA GLU A 182 15.86 -4.57 -16.97
C GLU A 182 14.96 -3.43 -16.45
N LEU A 183 15.45 -2.58 -15.54
CA LEU A 183 14.83 -1.30 -15.19
C LEU A 183 15.10 -0.27 -16.30
N ARG A 184 14.19 0.68 -16.50
CA ARG A 184 14.23 1.62 -17.64
C ARG A 184 15.36 2.65 -17.48
N GLU A 185 15.70 3.34 -18.59
CA GLU A 185 16.62 4.47 -18.58
C GLU A 185 16.01 5.63 -17.75
N GLY A 186 16.72 6.08 -16.71
CA GLY A 186 16.18 6.97 -15.66
C GLY A 186 15.81 6.26 -14.34
N GLU A 187 15.69 4.93 -14.36
CA GLU A 187 15.31 4.07 -13.22
C GLU A 187 16.41 3.04 -12.87
N LEU A 188 17.64 3.23 -13.38
CA LEU A 188 18.78 2.29 -13.24
C LEU A 188 19.12 1.92 -11.78
N VAL A 189 18.72 2.78 -10.83
CA VAL A 189 18.75 2.52 -9.40
C VAL A 189 17.46 3.07 -8.78
N CYS A 190 16.56 2.18 -8.35
CA CYS A 190 15.35 2.55 -7.62
C CYS A 190 15.65 2.51 -6.11
N LEU A 191 15.42 3.62 -5.39
CA LEU A 191 15.36 3.57 -3.93
C LEU A 191 14.04 2.90 -3.56
N TRP A 192 14.16 1.69 -3.02
CA TRP A 192 13.01 0.88 -2.63
C TRP A 192 12.42 1.34 -1.31
N GLU A 193 13.29 1.68 -0.35
CA GLU A 193 12.88 2.01 1.00
C GLU A 193 13.97 2.80 1.73
N THR A 194 13.55 3.78 2.55
CA THR A 194 14.42 4.45 3.50
C THR A 194 13.67 4.83 4.77
N GLN A 195 14.11 4.34 5.91
CA GLN A 195 13.56 4.69 7.22
C GLN A 195 14.63 4.58 8.32
N SER A 196 14.41 5.27 9.44
CA SER A 196 15.21 5.12 10.65
C SER A 196 14.59 4.05 11.55
N ALA A 197 15.42 3.12 12.02
CA ALA A 197 14.98 2.05 12.91
C ALA A 197 15.33 2.35 14.38
N PRO A 198 14.59 1.78 15.35
CA PRO A 198 14.85 2.01 16.78
C PRO A 198 16.20 1.46 17.29
N SER A 199 16.83 0.55 16.53
CA SER A 199 18.14 -0.01 16.86
C SER A 199 18.91 -0.45 15.60
N PRO A 200 20.24 -0.67 15.69
CA PRO A 200 21.02 -1.17 14.54
C PRO A 200 20.55 -2.55 14.07
N ALA A 201 20.15 -3.42 14.99
CA ALA A 201 19.64 -4.75 14.67
C ALA A 201 18.28 -4.67 13.95
N ALA A 202 17.43 -3.72 14.36
CA ALA A 202 16.17 -3.43 13.70
C ALA A 202 16.40 -2.89 12.28
N ALA A 203 17.37 -2.00 12.07
CA ALA A 203 17.70 -1.47 10.76
C ALA A 203 18.15 -2.58 9.78
N VAL A 204 19.03 -3.48 10.24
CA VAL A 204 19.46 -4.65 9.46
C VAL A 204 18.27 -5.55 9.13
N LEU A 205 17.42 -5.84 10.11
CA LEU A 205 16.25 -6.69 9.92
C LEU A 205 15.28 -6.08 8.89
N LEU A 206 14.90 -4.81 9.05
CA LEU A 206 14.01 -4.13 8.11
C LEU A 206 14.60 -4.07 6.70
N ALA A 207 15.90 -3.81 6.57
CA ALA A 207 16.58 -3.80 5.28
C ALA A 207 16.51 -5.17 4.58
N GLU A 208 16.67 -6.27 5.31
CA GLU A 208 16.57 -7.62 4.73
C GLU A 208 15.16 -7.99 4.29
N HIS A 209 14.14 -7.62 5.08
CA HIS A 209 12.75 -7.77 4.68
C HIS A 209 12.47 -6.96 3.40
N ALA A 210 12.81 -5.67 3.41
CA ALA A 210 12.64 -4.78 2.28
C ALA A 210 13.45 -5.24 1.05
N ALA A 211 14.59 -5.91 1.22
CA ALA A 211 15.36 -6.47 0.10
C ALA A 211 14.69 -7.68 -0.57
N ILE A 212 14.02 -8.56 0.19
CA ILE A 212 13.21 -9.63 -0.41
C ILE A 212 12.00 -9.04 -1.13
N GLU A 213 11.35 -8.05 -0.52
CA GLU A 213 10.25 -7.31 -1.11
C GLU A 213 10.66 -6.69 -2.43
N ALA A 214 11.79 -5.97 -2.45
CA ALA A 214 12.41 -5.42 -3.63
C ALA A 214 12.66 -6.49 -4.72
N GLY A 215 13.22 -7.64 -4.34
CA GLY A 215 13.47 -8.73 -5.28
C GLY A 215 12.19 -9.28 -5.95
N VAL A 216 11.10 -9.42 -5.19
CA VAL A 216 9.80 -9.90 -5.71
C VAL A 216 9.03 -8.79 -6.43
N GLY A 217 9.14 -7.57 -5.89
CA GLY A 217 8.39 -6.38 -6.23
C GLY A 217 8.92 -5.66 -7.46
N MET A 218 10.20 -5.88 -7.80
CA MET A 218 10.87 -5.20 -8.92
C MET A 218 10.13 -5.33 -10.25
N ARG A 219 9.49 -6.47 -10.54
CA ARG A 219 8.70 -6.66 -11.76
C ARG A 219 7.37 -5.88 -11.77
N PHE A 220 6.93 -5.43 -10.61
CA PHE A 220 5.73 -4.63 -10.41
C PHE A 220 6.05 -3.14 -10.23
N THR A 221 7.32 -2.80 -9.98
CA THR A 221 7.81 -1.43 -9.85
C THR A 221 7.46 -0.63 -11.09
N ARG A 222 6.92 0.55 -10.84
CA ARG A 222 6.57 1.52 -11.86
C ARG A 222 7.05 2.88 -11.40
N GLU A 223 7.13 3.81 -12.34
CA GLU A 223 7.20 5.23 -12.04
C GLU A 223 6.28 5.60 -10.86
N GLU A 224 6.82 6.36 -9.91
CA GLU A 224 6.23 6.77 -8.62
C GLU A 224 4.77 7.23 -8.74
N ARG A 225 4.43 7.85 -9.87
CA ARG A 225 3.08 8.38 -10.18
C ARG A 225 1.98 7.32 -10.30
N LYS A 226 2.30 6.04 -10.45
CA LYS A 226 1.32 4.98 -10.77
C LYS A 226 0.63 4.35 -9.55
N ARG A 227 0.81 4.94 -8.35
CA ARG A 227 0.16 4.61 -7.06
C ARG A 227 -0.14 3.12 -6.89
N ARG A 228 0.86 2.37 -6.44
CA ARG A 228 0.77 0.92 -6.31
C ARG A 228 1.33 0.43 -5.00
N LEU A 229 0.70 -0.65 -4.51
CA LEU A 229 1.39 -1.60 -3.65
C LEU A 229 2.69 -2.07 -4.30
N LEU A 230 3.81 -1.88 -3.58
CA LEU A 230 5.12 -2.42 -3.96
C LEU A 230 5.04 -3.94 -4.20
N LEU A 231 4.16 -4.62 -3.47
CA LEU A 231 3.85 -6.04 -3.62
C LEU A 231 2.34 -6.26 -3.57
N PRO A 232 1.68 -6.46 -4.73
CA PRO A 232 0.27 -6.78 -4.78
C PRO A 232 -0.03 -8.08 -4.03
N ARG A 233 -1.17 -8.15 -3.34
CA ARG A 233 -1.68 -9.40 -2.74
C ARG A 233 -2.27 -10.25 -3.86
N PRO A 234 -1.67 -11.40 -4.25
CA PRO A 234 -2.17 -12.14 -5.40
C PRO A 234 -3.62 -12.59 -5.14
N ALA A 235 -4.56 -12.03 -5.88
CA ALA A 235 -5.91 -12.58 -5.92
C ALA A 235 -5.84 -13.96 -6.58
N SER A 236 -6.57 -14.95 -6.05
CA SER A 236 -6.63 -16.27 -6.66
C SER A 236 -6.94 -16.15 -8.15
N SER A 237 -6.22 -16.91 -8.99
CA SER A 237 -6.45 -16.93 -10.44
C SER A 237 -7.80 -17.50 -10.84
N THR A 238 -8.57 -18.03 -9.88
CA THR A 238 -9.96 -18.48 -10.06
C THR A 238 -10.97 -17.62 -9.30
N ALA A 239 -10.53 -16.58 -8.58
CA ALA A 239 -11.45 -15.65 -7.93
C ALA A 239 -12.18 -14.80 -8.98
N GLU A 240 -13.46 -14.55 -8.75
CA GLU A 240 -14.27 -13.61 -9.52
C GLU A 240 -14.85 -12.54 -8.59
N PRO A 241 -14.04 -11.60 -8.08
CA PRO A 241 -14.50 -10.56 -7.16
C PRO A 241 -15.62 -9.74 -7.79
N THR A 242 -16.70 -9.47 -7.06
CA THR A 242 -17.74 -8.51 -7.47
C THR A 242 -17.31 -7.07 -7.18
N ILE A 243 -18.02 -6.08 -7.75
CA ILE A 243 -17.78 -4.67 -7.41
C ILE A 243 -17.98 -4.44 -5.91
N THR A 244 -19.05 -5.01 -5.35
CA THR A 244 -19.35 -4.94 -3.92
C THR A 244 -18.25 -5.55 -3.06
N ASP A 245 -17.71 -6.72 -3.45
CA ASP A 245 -16.59 -7.35 -2.71
C ASP A 245 -15.36 -6.44 -2.68
N LEU A 246 -15.07 -5.77 -3.80
CA LEU A 246 -13.93 -4.85 -3.91
C LEU A 246 -14.13 -3.62 -3.02
N ILE A 247 -15.31 -3.00 -3.04
CA ILE A 247 -15.59 -1.81 -2.22
C ILE A 247 -15.55 -2.14 -0.73
N LEU A 248 -16.05 -3.32 -0.32
CA LEU A 248 -15.98 -3.76 1.07
C LEU A 248 -14.55 -4.09 1.53
N ALA A 249 -13.69 -4.56 0.61
CA ALA A 249 -12.31 -4.91 0.91
C ALA A 249 -11.35 -3.70 0.83
N ALA A 250 -11.70 -2.67 0.07
CA ALA A 250 -10.90 -1.46 -0.08
C ALA A 250 -11.07 -0.53 1.12
N HIS A 251 -9.99 0.17 1.48
CA HIS A 251 -10.12 1.32 2.39
C HIS A 251 -10.90 2.44 1.68
N GLN A 252 -11.67 3.24 2.43
CA GLN A 252 -12.57 4.25 1.83
C GLN A 252 -11.86 5.23 0.89
N ARG A 253 -10.62 5.63 1.22
CA ARG A 253 -9.79 6.52 0.39
C ARG A 253 -9.27 5.88 -0.91
N HIS A 254 -9.42 4.57 -1.09
CA HIS A 254 -8.95 3.83 -2.26
C HIS A 254 -10.09 3.29 -3.13
N VAL A 255 -11.31 3.80 -2.89
CA VAL A 255 -12.44 3.61 -3.81
C VAL A 255 -12.51 4.84 -4.69
N PHE A 256 -12.10 4.68 -5.94
CA PHE A 256 -12.15 5.77 -6.92
C PHE A 256 -13.59 6.00 -7.36
N ASP A 257 -14.10 7.19 -7.07
CA ASP A 257 -15.50 7.54 -7.25
C ASP A 257 -15.77 8.39 -8.50
N PHE A 258 -17.06 8.55 -8.80
CA PHE A 258 -17.48 9.32 -9.95
C PHE A 258 -17.09 10.81 -9.89
N THR A 259 -16.99 11.39 -8.69
CA THR A 259 -16.58 12.79 -8.53
C THR A 259 -15.12 12.95 -8.96
N ASP A 260 -14.25 12.04 -8.53
CA ASP A 260 -12.85 12.03 -8.93
C ASP A 260 -12.69 11.77 -10.44
N LEU A 261 -13.50 10.86 -11.02
CA LEU A 261 -13.56 10.65 -12.47
C LEU A 261 -13.95 11.94 -13.20
N ALA A 262 -15.00 12.62 -12.75
CA ALA A 262 -15.49 13.85 -13.37
C ALA A 262 -14.42 14.96 -13.36
N GLY A 263 -13.71 15.11 -12.23
CA GLY A 263 -12.56 16.02 -12.11
C GLY A 263 -11.44 15.63 -13.08
N GLY A 264 -11.06 14.35 -13.10
CA GLY A 264 -10.02 13.83 -14.00
C GLY A 264 -10.33 14.05 -15.49
N LEU A 265 -11.59 13.86 -15.90
CA LEU A 265 -12.03 14.10 -17.27
C LEU A 265 -11.87 15.56 -17.70
N ALA A 266 -12.13 16.52 -16.79
CA ALA A 266 -11.94 17.95 -17.06
C ALA A 266 -10.47 18.29 -17.38
N TYR A 267 -9.53 17.61 -16.71
CA TYR A 267 -8.09 17.80 -16.95
C TYR A 267 -7.58 17.04 -18.18
N LEU A 268 -8.13 15.87 -18.49
CA LEU A 268 -7.63 15.01 -19.57
C LEU A 268 -8.04 15.47 -20.99
N ARG A 269 -8.83 16.54 -21.12
CA ARG A 269 -9.29 17.08 -22.41
C ARG A 269 -8.15 17.40 -23.39
N TYR A 270 -6.94 17.72 -22.93
CA TYR A 270 -5.83 17.99 -23.87
C TYR A 270 -5.29 16.73 -24.58
N ARG A 271 -5.67 15.53 -24.13
CA ARG A 271 -5.24 14.23 -24.69
C ARG A 271 -6.21 13.67 -25.74
N ILE A 272 -6.99 14.54 -26.40
CA ILE A 272 -8.07 14.11 -27.30
C ILE A 272 -7.62 13.14 -28.39
N HIS A 273 -6.40 13.29 -28.93
CA HIS A 273 -6.00 12.64 -30.17
C HIS A 273 -5.39 11.22 -30.01
N ASP A 274 -5.06 10.76 -28.80
CA ASP A 274 -4.16 9.60 -28.62
C ASP A 274 -4.71 8.50 -27.69
N THR A 275 -6.03 8.25 -27.69
CA THR A 275 -6.65 7.25 -26.80
C THR A 275 -7.16 6.01 -27.52
N THR A 276 -6.56 4.85 -27.28
CA THR A 276 -6.99 3.57 -27.87
C THR A 276 -7.75 2.65 -26.90
N SER A 277 -8.09 1.44 -27.37
CA SER A 277 -8.97 0.51 -26.68
C SER A 277 -8.23 -0.31 -25.62
N ALA A 278 -8.95 -0.88 -24.65
CA ALA A 278 -8.36 -1.77 -23.66
C ALA A 278 -7.61 -2.96 -24.30
N GLY A 279 -8.09 -3.49 -25.43
CA GLY A 279 -7.49 -4.66 -26.09
C GLY A 279 -6.05 -4.45 -26.60
N GLU A 280 -5.63 -3.20 -26.79
CA GLU A 280 -4.27 -2.83 -27.18
C GLU A 280 -3.34 -2.60 -25.99
N GLY A 281 -3.89 -2.62 -24.77
CA GLY A 281 -3.16 -2.40 -23.53
C GLY A 281 -3.40 -1.00 -22.95
N HIS A 282 -3.75 -0.92 -21.67
CA HIS A 282 -3.83 0.37 -20.98
C HIS A 282 -2.46 1.04 -20.84
N TRP A 283 -1.40 0.24 -20.76
CA TRP A 283 -0.01 0.65 -20.64
C TRP A 283 0.87 -0.07 -21.66
N LEU A 284 1.74 0.67 -22.36
CA LEU A 284 2.67 0.12 -23.34
C LEU A 284 4.12 0.05 -22.84
N ARG A 285 4.85 -0.96 -23.35
CA ARG A 285 6.26 -1.22 -23.01
C ARG A 285 7.26 -0.55 -23.95
N GLN A 286 6.86 -0.17 -25.17
CA GLN A 286 7.78 -0.14 -26.33
C GLN A 286 8.21 1.24 -26.87
N GLN A 287 7.84 2.37 -26.29
CA GLN A 287 8.39 3.66 -26.73
C GLN A 287 8.98 4.43 -25.55
N VAL A 288 10.22 4.90 -25.71
CA VAL A 288 10.71 6.07 -24.97
C VAL A 288 9.94 7.23 -25.59
N PRO A 289 8.91 7.74 -24.93
CA PRO A 289 8.08 8.74 -25.55
C PRO A 289 8.78 10.10 -25.47
N ASP A 290 8.40 10.99 -26.37
CA ASP A 290 8.85 12.39 -26.31
C ASP A 290 8.22 13.13 -25.11
N ASP A 291 7.12 12.61 -24.55
CA ASP A 291 6.49 13.04 -23.29
C ASP A 291 6.51 11.90 -22.23
N PRO A 292 7.01 12.14 -21.01
CA PRO A 292 6.97 11.14 -19.93
C PRO A 292 5.57 10.60 -19.57
N LEU A 293 4.48 11.19 -20.09
CA LEU A 293 3.10 10.72 -19.90
C LEU A 293 2.54 9.85 -21.05
N ASP A 294 3.26 9.66 -22.16
CA ASP A 294 2.80 8.93 -23.37
C ASP A 294 2.94 7.39 -23.28
N TYR A 295 3.15 6.85 -22.08
CA TYR A 295 3.18 5.39 -21.87
C TYR A 295 1.78 4.79 -21.69
N VAL A 296 0.79 5.66 -21.49
CA VAL A 296 -0.63 5.32 -21.38
C VAL A 296 -1.25 5.32 -22.76
N HIS A 297 -2.12 4.34 -23.02
CA HIS A 297 -2.71 4.18 -24.35
C HIS A 297 -4.23 4.04 -24.37
N SER A 298 -4.90 4.13 -23.21
CA SER A 298 -6.36 4.04 -23.12
C SER A 298 -6.91 5.02 -22.08
N LEU A 299 -8.21 5.31 -22.15
CA LEU A 299 -8.88 6.22 -21.20
C LEU A 299 -8.68 5.76 -19.75
N THR A 300 -8.89 4.47 -19.50
CA THR A 300 -8.64 3.85 -18.19
C THR A 300 -7.20 3.98 -17.75
N GLY A 301 -6.25 3.79 -18.67
CA GLY A 301 -4.84 4.02 -18.36
C GLY A 301 -4.55 5.48 -17.97
N TYR A 302 -5.24 6.44 -18.60
CA TYR A 302 -5.06 7.88 -18.31
C TYR A 302 -5.65 8.24 -16.97
N ILE A 303 -6.86 7.74 -16.68
CA ILE A 303 -7.49 7.85 -15.38
C ILE A 303 -6.61 7.23 -14.29
N ASN A 304 -6.06 6.04 -14.53
CA ASN A 304 -5.14 5.41 -13.58
C ASN A 304 -3.88 6.25 -13.33
N ALA A 305 -3.27 6.79 -14.38
CA ALA A 305 -2.06 7.59 -14.25
C ALA A 305 -2.31 8.95 -13.56
N TRP A 306 -3.46 9.57 -13.79
CA TRP A 306 -3.76 10.93 -13.31
C TRP A 306 -4.47 10.96 -11.96
N CYS A 307 -5.38 10.02 -11.74
CA CYS A 307 -6.29 10.06 -10.61
C CYS A 307 -5.89 9.07 -9.50
N GLY A 308 -4.69 8.51 -9.59
CA GLY A 308 -4.12 7.68 -8.53
C GLY A 308 -4.73 6.27 -8.40
N VAL A 309 -5.50 5.81 -9.38
CA VAL A 309 -5.97 4.41 -9.41
C VAL A 309 -4.81 3.50 -9.83
N PRO A 310 -4.60 2.33 -9.20
CA PRO A 310 -3.51 1.44 -9.53
C PRO A 310 -3.46 1.10 -11.03
N GLY A 311 -2.47 1.63 -11.76
CA GLY A 311 -2.29 1.33 -13.18
C GLY A 311 -1.92 -0.13 -13.43
N THR A 312 -2.14 -0.69 -14.63
CA THR A 312 -1.84 -2.10 -15.02
C THR A 312 -0.47 -2.27 -15.70
N HIS A 313 0.24 -3.38 -15.50
CA HIS A 313 1.55 -3.64 -16.12
C HIS A 313 1.38 -4.28 -17.49
N PRO A 314 2.22 -3.99 -18.51
CA PRO A 314 2.11 -4.64 -19.83
C PRO A 314 2.01 -6.17 -19.78
N ASP A 315 2.64 -6.80 -18.79
CA ASP A 315 2.67 -8.25 -18.61
C ASP A 315 1.52 -8.79 -17.72
N GLU A 316 0.64 -7.92 -17.20
CA GLU A 316 -0.51 -8.33 -16.37
C GLU A 316 -1.76 -8.60 -17.22
N PRO A 317 -2.56 -9.63 -16.87
CA PRO A 317 -3.83 -9.89 -17.54
C PRO A 317 -4.80 -8.71 -17.49
N GLY A 318 -4.73 -7.88 -16.44
CA GLY A 318 -5.54 -6.67 -16.31
C GLY A 318 -5.24 -5.61 -17.38
N ASN A 319 -4.05 -5.62 -17.98
CA ASN A 319 -3.64 -4.56 -18.91
C ASN A 319 -4.43 -4.53 -20.20
N THR A 320 -4.95 -5.68 -20.64
CA THR A 320 -5.76 -5.78 -21.86
C THR A 320 -7.23 -6.09 -21.56
N ALA A 321 -7.62 -6.02 -20.30
CA ALA A 321 -8.94 -6.40 -19.83
C ALA A 321 -9.80 -5.17 -19.59
N CYS A 322 -11.06 -5.22 -20.02
CA CYS A 322 -12.04 -4.18 -19.71
C CYS A 322 -12.33 -4.15 -18.19
N VAL A 323 -12.59 -2.96 -17.63
CA VAL A 323 -12.68 -2.74 -16.17
C VAL A 323 -13.72 -3.60 -15.45
N ASP A 324 -14.78 -4.00 -16.14
CA ASP A 324 -15.87 -4.80 -15.57
C ASP A 324 -15.64 -6.32 -15.66
N THR A 325 -14.50 -6.74 -16.20
CA THR A 325 -14.15 -8.17 -16.32
C THR A 325 -13.52 -8.71 -15.03
N PRO A 326 -13.59 -10.04 -14.78
CA PRO A 326 -12.91 -10.66 -13.63
C PRO A 326 -11.39 -10.49 -13.65
N ALA A 327 -10.77 -10.31 -14.82
CA ALA A 327 -9.33 -10.08 -14.93
C ALA A 327 -8.93 -8.72 -14.34
N TYR A 328 -9.67 -7.66 -14.68
CA TYR A 328 -9.42 -6.32 -14.14
C TYR A 328 -9.83 -6.22 -12.66
N ARG A 329 -10.95 -6.84 -12.27
CA ARG A 329 -11.38 -6.88 -10.85
C ARG A 329 -10.38 -7.60 -9.94
N ARG A 330 -9.69 -8.63 -10.43
CA ARG A 330 -8.57 -9.24 -9.69
C ARG A 330 -7.35 -8.34 -9.57
N HIS A 331 -7.09 -7.50 -10.58
CA HIS A 331 -6.06 -6.47 -10.51
C HIS A 331 -6.38 -5.47 -9.38
N LEU A 332 -7.60 -4.94 -9.35
CA LEU A 332 -8.07 -4.05 -8.27
C LEU A 332 -8.00 -4.74 -6.88
N ALA A 333 -8.48 -5.98 -6.79
CA ALA A 333 -8.40 -6.78 -5.55
C ALA A 333 -6.96 -6.95 -5.05
N ALA A 334 -6.01 -7.16 -5.97
CA ALA A 334 -4.61 -7.33 -5.62
C ALA A 334 -3.97 -6.06 -5.07
N HIS A 335 -4.55 -4.90 -5.39
CA HIS A 335 -4.13 -3.60 -4.92
C HIS A 335 -4.97 -3.06 -3.75
N GLY A 336 -6.00 -3.79 -3.30
CA GLY A 336 -6.88 -3.32 -2.22
C GLY A 336 -7.68 -2.07 -2.60
N THR A 337 -7.97 -1.90 -3.89
CA THR A 337 -8.69 -0.72 -4.42
C THR A 337 -9.98 -1.14 -5.11
N ALA A 338 -10.85 -0.17 -5.36
CA ALA A 338 -12.09 -0.39 -6.10
C ALA A 338 -12.41 0.80 -7.02
N LEU A 339 -13.19 0.52 -8.05
CA LEU A 339 -13.92 1.53 -8.82
C LEU A 339 -15.37 1.49 -8.37
N ASP A 340 -16.00 2.64 -8.17
CA ASP A 340 -17.44 2.65 -7.91
C ASP A 340 -18.24 2.12 -9.14
N PRO A 341 -19.53 1.78 -8.96
CA PRO A 341 -20.35 1.24 -10.04
C PRO A 341 -20.54 2.20 -11.23
N PHE A 342 -20.57 3.51 -11.00
CA PHE A 342 -20.75 4.52 -12.04
C PHE A 342 -19.49 4.65 -12.90
N VAL A 343 -18.32 4.74 -12.27
CA VAL A 343 -17.01 4.74 -12.93
C VAL A 343 -16.83 3.46 -13.74
N THR A 344 -17.16 2.30 -13.15
CA THR A 344 -17.07 1.01 -13.84
C THR A 344 -17.97 1.01 -15.09
N CYS A 345 -19.22 1.48 -14.98
CA CYS A 345 -20.14 1.59 -16.12
C CYS A 345 -19.58 2.50 -17.23
N TYR A 346 -19.09 3.68 -16.85
CA TYR A 346 -18.55 4.67 -17.78
C TYR A 346 -17.31 4.15 -18.52
N LEU A 347 -16.29 3.68 -17.79
CA LEU A 347 -15.03 3.21 -18.36
C LEU A 347 -15.24 1.96 -19.21
N ALA A 348 -16.09 1.02 -18.76
CA ALA A 348 -16.35 -0.20 -19.54
C ALA A 348 -17.03 0.10 -20.88
N ALA A 349 -17.92 1.09 -20.94
CA ALA A 349 -18.53 1.54 -22.19
C ALA A 349 -17.52 2.28 -23.08
N ALA A 350 -16.70 3.15 -22.49
CA ALA A 350 -15.64 3.88 -23.20
C ALA A 350 -14.60 2.94 -23.83
N GLU A 351 -14.25 1.83 -23.15
CA GLU A 351 -13.29 0.83 -23.63
C GLU A 351 -13.82 -0.04 -24.76
N ARG A 352 -15.11 -0.39 -24.71
CA ARG A 352 -15.77 -1.25 -25.72
C ARG A 352 -16.15 -0.51 -27.00
N ALA A 353 -16.09 0.81 -27.01
CA ALA A 353 -16.33 1.59 -28.21
C ALA A 353 -15.35 1.17 -29.33
N SER A 354 -15.88 0.58 -30.41
CA SER A 354 -15.09 -0.03 -31.50
C SER A 354 -14.54 1.01 -32.47
N GLY A 355 -13.29 0.86 -32.91
CA GLY A 355 -12.61 1.69 -33.91
C GLY A 355 -11.50 2.58 -33.32
N GLU A 356 -10.72 3.24 -34.18
CA GLU A 356 -9.85 4.37 -33.82
C GLU A 356 -10.75 5.53 -33.41
N ARG A 357 -11.13 5.53 -32.13
CA ARG A 357 -11.98 6.53 -31.52
C ARG A 357 -11.14 7.41 -30.63
N ASP A 358 -11.11 8.70 -30.96
CA ASP A 358 -10.50 9.72 -30.12
C ASP A 358 -11.16 9.76 -28.73
N PHE A 359 -10.59 10.55 -27.83
CA PHE A 359 -11.09 10.69 -26.46
C PHE A 359 -12.55 11.17 -26.42
N GLU A 360 -12.96 12.05 -27.34
CA GLU A 360 -14.30 12.62 -27.40
C GLU A 360 -15.34 11.52 -27.64
N GLU A 361 -15.08 10.63 -28.59
CA GLU A 361 -15.98 9.51 -28.87
C GLU A 361 -16.05 8.49 -27.73
N ARG A 362 -14.94 8.27 -27.02
CA ARG A 362 -14.90 7.40 -25.82
C ARG A 362 -15.68 8.03 -24.66
N HIS A 363 -15.49 9.32 -24.43
CA HIS A 363 -16.26 10.07 -23.44
C HIS A 363 -17.75 9.98 -23.74
N ARG A 364 -18.16 10.26 -24.98
CA ARG A 364 -19.56 10.17 -25.41
C ARG A 364 -20.15 8.79 -25.14
N ALA A 365 -19.39 7.71 -25.40
CA ALA A 365 -19.84 6.35 -25.12
C ALA A 365 -20.06 6.11 -23.62
N GLY A 366 -19.11 6.53 -22.76
CA GLY A 366 -19.23 6.43 -21.31
C GLY A 366 -20.38 7.26 -20.74
N ALA A 367 -20.49 8.53 -21.15
CA ALA A 367 -21.56 9.43 -20.71
C ALA A 367 -22.94 8.94 -21.16
N GLN A 368 -23.05 8.42 -22.39
CA GLN A 368 -24.29 7.82 -22.88
C GLN A 368 -24.66 6.56 -22.08
N ALA A 369 -23.69 5.73 -21.70
CA ALA A 369 -23.94 4.54 -20.88
C ALA A 369 -24.56 4.94 -19.53
N LEU A 370 -23.97 5.91 -18.84
CA LEU A 370 -24.52 6.43 -17.57
C LEU A 370 -25.95 7.00 -17.73
N ARG A 371 -26.20 7.78 -18.78
CA ARG A 371 -27.53 8.36 -19.04
C ARG A 371 -28.61 7.33 -19.37
N THR A 372 -28.24 6.13 -19.78
CA THR A 372 -29.18 5.06 -20.17
C THR A 372 -29.24 3.91 -19.17
N ALA A 373 -28.32 3.87 -18.20
CA ALA A 373 -28.30 2.89 -17.14
C ALA A 373 -29.43 3.14 -16.13
N ASP A 374 -29.84 2.08 -15.44
CA ASP A 374 -30.61 2.22 -14.21
C ASP A 374 -29.65 2.64 -13.09
N LEU A 375 -29.59 3.94 -12.81
CA LEU A 375 -28.68 4.48 -11.80
C LEU A 375 -29.01 3.98 -10.38
N ALA A 376 -30.26 3.59 -10.11
CA ALA A 376 -30.63 3.00 -8.83
C ALA A 376 -30.11 1.57 -8.69
N GLU A 377 -30.13 0.79 -9.77
CA GLU A 377 -29.53 -0.55 -9.81
C GLU A 377 -27.99 -0.48 -9.66
N LEU A 378 -27.33 0.46 -10.35
CA LEU A 378 -25.89 0.69 -10.19
C LEU A 378 -25.55 1.10 -8.75
N SER A 379 -26.32 2.03 -8.17
CA SER A 379 -26.15 2.46 -6.79
C SER A 379 -26.28 1.30 -5.78
N ALA A 380 -27.11 0.30 -6.07
CA ALA A 380 -27.29 -0.85 -5.18
C ALA A 380 -26.08 -1.79 -5.12
N LEU A 381 -25.12 -1.66 -6.06
CA LEU A 381 -23.86 -2.39 -6.04
C LEU A 381 -22.82 -1.75 -5.09
N ASP A 382 -23.01 -0.48 -4.71
CA ASP A 382 -22.17 0.21 -3.74
C ASP A 382 -22.75 0.02 -2.33
N PRO A 383 -22.01 -0.61 -1.39
CA PRO A 383 -22.46 -0.77 -0.01
C PRO A 383 -22.47 0.56 0.78
N ARG A 384 -21.86 1.62 0.26
CA ARG A 384 -21.83 2.94 0.89
C ARG A 384 -23.12 3.72 0.60
N PRO A 385 -23.52 4.67 1.47
CA PRO A 385 -24.65 5.55 1.19
C PRO A 385 -24.38 6.42 -0.04
N VAL A 386 -25.22 6.31 -1.07
CA VAL A 386 -25.17 7.14 -2.28
C VAL A 386 -26.26 8.22 -2.17
N PRO A 387 -25.89 9.52 -2.11
CA PRO A 387 -26.87 10.59 -2.02
C PRO A 387 -27.57 10.82 -3.36
N GLU A 388 -28.83 11.26 -3.33
CA GLU A 388 -29.62 11.58 -4.54
C GLU A 388 -28.93 12.64 -5.40
N SER A 389 -28.25 13.61 -4.78
CA SER A 389 -27.46 14.63 -5.49
C SER A 389 -26.34 14.03 -6.34
N LEU A 390 -25.73 12.91 -5.95
CA LEU A 390 -24.74 12.22 -6.77
C LEU A 390 -25.40 11.56 -7.98
N LEU A 391 -26.61 10.99 -7.83
CA LEU A 391 -27.36 10.43 -8.96
C LEU A 391 -27.75 11.51 -9.97
N GLU A 392 -28.20 12.67 -9.50
CA GLU A 392 -28.47 13.83 -10.35
C GLU A 392 -27.21 14.31 -11.07
N PHE A 393 -26.09 14.37 -10.36
CA PHE A 393 -24.79 14.73 -10.94
C PHE A 393 -24.38 13.75 -12.04
N VAL A 394 -24.38 12.43 -11.76
CA VAL A 394 -24.09 11.36 -12.73
C VAL A 394 -25.00 11.44 -13.95
N ALA A 395 -26.31 11.62 -13.76
CA ALA A 395 -27.27 11.72 -14.85
C ALA A 395 -27.05 12.95 -15.74
N SER A 396 -26.51 14.03 -15.17
CA SER A 396 -26.32 15.32 -15.85
C SER A 396 -25.05 15.37 -16.71
N ILE A 397 -24.12 14.41 -16.56
CA ILE A 397 -22.83 14.40 -17.27
C ILE A 397 -23.00 14.77 -18.76
N PRO A 398 -22.29 15.77 -19.29
CA PRO A 398 -22.45 16.18 -20.68
C PRO A 398 -21.98 15.08 -21.62
N LEU A 399 -22.53 15.06 -22.84
CA LEU A 399 -22.04 14.21 -23.94
C LEU A 399 -20.92 14.88 -24.74
N ASP A 400 -20.83 16.20 -24.62
CA ASP A 400 -19.83 17.03 -25.25
C ASP A 400 -18.68 17.23 -24.27
N ILE A 401 -17.48 16.81 -24.68
CA ILE A 401 -16.28 16.90 -23.86
C ILE A 401 -15.92 18.35 -23.53
N ASP A 402 -16.24 19.28 -24.43
CA ASP A 402 -15.93 20.69 -24.28
C ASP A 402 -16.72 21.35 -23.15
N ALA A 403 -17.84 20.74 -22.74
CA ALA A 403 -18.68 21.20 -21.65
C ALA A 403 -18.29 20.63 -20.27
N ILE A 404 -17.38 19.64 -20.19
CA ILE A 404 -17.06 18.97 -18.91
C ILE A 404 -16.51 19.94 -17.88
N THR A 405 -15.57 20.81 -18.25
CA THR A 405 -14.93 21.71 -17.28
C THR A 405 -15.96 22.62 -16.62
N ASP A 406 -16.75 23.33 -17.42
CA ASP A 406 -17.80 24.21 -16.92
C ASP A 406 -18.87 23.44 -16.12
N TRP A 407 -19.23 22.23 -16.57
CA TRP A 407 -20.18 21.37 -15.88
C TRP A 407 -19.67 20.90 -14.51
N TYR A 408 -18.40 20.47 -14.43
CA TYR A 408 -17.76 20.04 -13.19
C TYR A 408 -17.67 21.19 -12.20
N ASP A 409 -17.22 22.37 -12.65
CA ASP A 409 -17.14 23.57 -11.82
C ASP A 409 -18.49 23.97 -11.22
N VAL A 410 -19.59 23.82 -11.96
CA VAL A 410 -20.94 24.13 -11.44
C VAL A 410 -21.40 23.16 -10.35
N HIS A 411 -21.01 21.89 -10.41
CA HIS A 411 -21.49 20.85 -9.50
C HIS A 411 -20.56 20.60 -8.31
N CYS A 412 -19.28 20.94 -8.43
CA CYS A 412 -18.24 20.62 -7.44
C CYS A 412 -17.59 21.85 -6.80
N GLN A 413 -18.03 23.07 -7.13
CA GLN A 413 -17.70 24.27 -6.35
C GLN A 413 -18.55 24.34 -5.08
N ASP A 414 -18.02 23.77 -4.00
CA ASP A 414 -18.29 24.17 -2.60
C ASP A 414 -16.98 24.17 -1.79
#